data_AF-A0A0D0DF97-F1
#
_entry.id   AF-A0A0D0DF97-F1
#
_cell.length_a   1.000
_cell.length_b   1.000
_cell.length_c   1.000
_cell.angle_alpha   90.00
_cell.angle_beta   90.00
_cell.angle_gamma   90.00
#
_symmetry.space_group_name_H-M   'P 1'
#
loop_
_entity.id
_entity.type
_entity.pdbx_description
1 polymer ?
#
loop_
_entity_poly.entity_id
_entity_poly.type
_entity_poly.pdbx_seq_one_letter_code
_entity_poly.pdbx_strand_id
1 'polypeptide(L)'
;MVRLCSLLAKWSGLIQCHGVSKKNTNQHSVKALELLSNIEKRCQQCFRLLLDPAGASLTALQKELVVLGHALEGIKCNTSIVNSRKEEVAESLRKLDAKLQSRAPALPLPLGSLQFDSGEQDQSPVEHMSTIAQVALVIGLRSNEIPATIESALAKFNLNYKTTVFTTCACHCTYAPTYVPGSNVPIYPEFCTHFPTPETVCGELLLDVHANGERVPKKTFVYHDLNDYLASLLSRRDIEALMDQSCDILAASLLEPPPHFVKNPFEAQFLREFGGPIPGKLFIDRGDEGQYAFALHVDFFNPEGMKL
;
A
#
# COMPACT_ATOMS: atom_id res chain seq x y z
N MET A 1 26.70 24.68 27.54
CA MET A 1 26.38 25.34 26.25
C MET A 1 27.64 25.86 25.51
N VAL A 2 28.81 25.18 25.60
CA VAL A 2 30.09 25.65 25.01
C VAL A 2 30.86 24.51 24.29
N ARG A 3 30.17 23.53 23.69
CA ARG A 3 30.85 22.44 22.94
C ARG A 3 30.30 22.12 21.56
N LEU A 4 29.38 22.92 21.01
CA LEU A 4 28.75 22.64 19.70
C LEU A 4 29.23 23.51 18.52
N CYS A 5 29.96 24.61 18.74
CA CYS A 5 30.38 25.50 17.64
C CYS A 5 31.57 24.97 16.82
N SER A 6 32.30 23.95 17.29
CA SER A 6 33.46 23.40 16.57
C SER A 6 33.11 22.44 15.43
N LEU A 7 31.86 21.95 15.37
CA LEU A 7 31.42 21.01 14.32
C LEU A 7 30.95 21.69 13.04
N LEU A 8 30.47 22.94 13.11
CA LEU A 8 30.01 23.68 11.93
C LEU A 8 31.15 24.34 11.15
N ALA A 9 32.24 24.74 11.83
CA ALA A 9 33.38 25.40 11.18
C ALA A 9 34.28 24.44 10.36
N LYS A 10 34.17 23.12 10.58
CA LYS A 10 34.97 22.11 9.86
C LYS A 10 34.32 21.62 8.57
N TRP A 11 33.08 21.99 8.29
CA TRP A 11 32.30 21.53 7.13
C TRP A 11 32.22 22.55 5.99
N SER A 12 32.49 23.83 6.24
CA SER A 12 32.47 24.88 5.22
C SER A 12 33.77 25.00 4.40
N GLY A 13 34.78 24.16 4.66
CA GLY A 13 36.12 24.26 4.07
C GLY A 13 36.48 23.25 2.98
N LEU A 14 35.53 22.45 2.48
CA LEU A 14 35.83 21.35 1.56
C LEU A 14 34.94 21.34 0.30
N ILE A 15 34.88 22.45 -0.42
CA ILE A 15 34.53 22.44 -1.85
C ILE A 15 35.57 23.28 -2.59
N GLN A 16 36.82 22.83 -2.52
CA GLN A 16 37.85 23.28 -3.45
C GLN A 16 38.02 22.17 -4.48
N CYS A 17 37.25 22.27 -5.57
CA CYS A 17 37.31 21.33 -6.69
C CYS A 17 38.74 21.36 -7.28
N HIS A 18 39.59 20.44 -6.83
CA HIS A 18 40.86 20.19 -7.49
C HIS A 18 40.61 19.74 -8.92
N GLY A 19 41.37 20.33 -9.86
CA GLY A 19 41.17 20.22 -11.30
C GLY A 19 41.04 18.78 -11.78
N VAL A 20 39.80 18.37 -12.01
CA VAL A 20 39.49 17.11 -12.69
C VAL A 20 39.81 17.29 -14.17
N SER A 21 40.79 16.54 -14.65
CA SER A 21 41.19 16.45 -16.05
C SER A 21 39.95 16.25 -16.94
N LYS A 22 39.79 17.10 -17.97
CA LYS A 22 38.63 17.20 -18.89
C LYS A 22 38.50 15.99 -19.84
N LYS A 23 38.57 14.77 -19.32
CA LYS A 23 38.39 13.53 -20.08
C LYS A 23 36.99 13.00 -19.79
N ASN A 24 36.06 13.24 -20.72
CA ASN A 24 34.70 12.68 -20.80
C ASN A 24 34.09 12.27 -19.44
N THR A 25 33.65 13.26 -18.66
CA THR A 25 32.85 12.97 -17.46
C THR A 25 31.55 12.34 -17.91
N ASN A 26 31.40 11.05 -17.65
CA ASN A 26 30.21 10.28 -17.96
C ASN A 26 28.98 11.03 -17.41
N GLN A 27 28.04 11.39 -18.29
CA GLN A 27 26.82 12.13 -17.95
C GLN A 27 26.05 11.46 -16.80
N HIS A 28 26.13 10.13 -16.69
CA HIS A 28 25.54 9.38 -15.59
C HIS A 28 26.20 9.68 -14.24
N SER A 29 27.52 9.85 -14.20
CA SER A 29 28.24 10.21 -12.96
C SER A 29 27.92 11.62 -12.51
N VAL A 30 27.73 12.56 -13.45
CA VAL A 30 27.32 13.94 -13.11
C VAL A 30 25.94 13.94 -12.45
N LYS A 31 24.95 13.26 -13.05
CA LYS A 31 23.61 13.12 -12.47
C LYS A 31 23.62 12.41 -11.12
N ALA A 32 24.42 11.36 -10.97
CA ALA A 32 24.55 10.65 -9.69
C ALA A 32 25.12 11.55 -8.58
N LEU A 33 26.15 12.34 -8.88
CA LEU A 33 26.73 13.29 -7.92
C LEU A 33 25.74 14.42 -7.54
N GLU A 34 24.93 14.87 -8.49
CA GLU A 34 23.87 15.85 -8.23
C GLU A 34 22.80 15.29 -7.26
N LEU A 35 22.35 14.05 -7.50
CA LEU A 35 21.44 13.36 -6.58
C LEU A 35 22.03 13.20 -5.19
N LEU A 36 23.31 12.82 -5.08
CA LEU A 36 24.01 12.72 -3.79
C LEU A 36 24.09 14.06 -3.06
N SER A 37 24.34 15.16 -3.78
CA SER A 37 24.33 16.51 -3.20
C SER A 37 22.94 16.91 -2.69
N ASN A 38 21.87 16.50 -3.39
CA ASN A 38 20.50 16.75 -2.93
C ASN A 38 20.20 15.96 -1.64
N ILE A 39 20.51 14.66 -1.60
CA ILE A 39 20.33 13.80 -0.42
C ILE A 39 21.06 14.39 0.79
N GLU A 40 22.30 14.82 0.60
CA GLU A 40 23.10 15.44 1.66
C GLU A 40 22.48 16.76 2.17
N LYS A 41 22.00 17.64 1.27
CA LYS A 41 21.32 18.88 1.67
C LYS A 41 20.07 18.59 2.52
N ARG A 42 19.27 17.59 2.14
CA ARG A 42 18.11 17.15 2.93
C ARG A 42 18.52 16.55 4.28
N CYS A 43 19.58 15.75 4.31
CA CYS A 43 20.17 15.24 5.55
C CYS A 43 20.62 16.38 6.49
N GLN A 44 21.25 17.42 5.95
CA GLN A 44 21.65 18.61 6.72
C GLN A 44 20.43 19.40 7.23
N GLN A 45 19.37 19.51 6.44
CA GLN A 45 18.11 20.12 6.88
C GLN A 45 17.51 19.34 8.06
N CYS A 46 17.51 18.00 8.00
CA CYS A 46 17.07 17.16 9.12
C CYS A 46 17.90 17.40 10.39
N PHE A 47 19.23 17.54 10.28
CA PHE A 47 20.05 17.91 11.43
C PHE A 47 19.69 19.28 12.02
N ARG A 48 19.34 20.27 11.20
CA ARG A 48 18.90 21.59 11.70
C ARG A 48 17.55 21.49 12.41
N LEU A 49 16.61 20.75 11.85
CA LEU A 49 15.30 20.49 12.47
C LEU A 49 15.45 19.74 13.80
N LEU A 50 16.41 18.83 13.92
CA LEU A 50 16.75 18.23 15.20
C LEU A 50 17.27 19.24 16.23
N LEU A 51 17.94 20.32 15.82
CA LEU A 51 18.43 21.31 16.78
C LEU A 51 17.31 22.24 17.28
N ASP A 52 16.17 22.29 16.60
CA ASP A 52 15.02 23.10 16.99
C ASP A 52 14.19 22.40 18.07
N PRO A 53 14.13 22.92 19.31
CA PRO A 53 13.37 22.31 20.40
C PRO A 53 11.84 22.44 20.21
N ALA A 54 11.36 23.27 19.28
CA ALA A 54 9.96 23.68 19.22
C ALA A 54 9.14 23.05 18.07
N GLY A 55 9.75 22.39 17.09
CA GLY A 55 9.09 22.29 15.77
C GLY A 55 9.11 20.97 15.02
N ALA A 56 10.04 20.05 15.28
CA ALA A 56 10.16 18.86 14.44
C ALA A 56 9.51 17.64 15.08
N SER A 57 8.45 17.12 14.44
CA SER A 57 7.95 15.78 14.74
C SER A 57 9.06 14.76 14.46
N LEU A 58 9.53 14.05 15.51
CA LEU A 58 10.51 12.97 15.37
C LEU A 58 10.05 11.93 14.34
N THR A 59 8.74 11.67 14.27
CA THR A 59 8.14 10.77 13.28
C THR A 59 8.32 11.26 11.84
N ALA A 60 8.21 12.57 11.60
CA ALA A 60 8.46 13.12 10.26
C ALA A 60 9.93 12.98 9.86
N LEU A 61 10.85 13.18 10.79
CA LEU A 61 12.29 13.00 10.56
C LEU A 61 12.67 11.53 10.33
N GLN A 62 12.03 10.59 11.03
CA GLN A 62 12.22 9.15 10.81
C GLN A 62 11.74 8.74 9.41
N LYS A 63 10.56 9.21 8.99
CA LYS A 63 10.05 8.95 7.62
C LYS A 63 10.99 9.50 6.56
N GLU A 64 11.46 10.73 6.75
CA GLU A 64 12.41 11.37 5.84
C GLU A 64 13.73 10.60 5.75
N LEU A 65 14.26 10.09 6.87
CA LEU A 65 15.47 9.26 6.91
C LEU A 65 15.33 8.00 6.04
N VAL A 66 14.18 7.31 6.12
CA VAL A 66 13.89 6.11 5.30
C VAL A 66 13.88 6.47 3.80
N VAL A 67 13.22 7.58 3.44
CA VAL A 67 13.19 8.06 2.04
C VAL A 67 14.60 8.37 1.53
N LEU A 68 15.44 9.01 2.33
CA LEU A 68 16.83 9.33 1.97
C LEU A 68 17.70 8.07 1.84
N GLY A 69 17.49 7.06 2.70
CA GLY A 69 18.14 5.76 2.61
C GLY A 69 17.86 5.06 1.29
N HIS A 70 16.58 4.92 0.93
CA HIS A 70 16.19 4.30 -0.35
C HIS A 70 16.67 5.10 -1.56
N ALA A 71 16.64 6.44 -1.50
CA ALA A 71 17.17 7.28 -2.57
C ALA A 71 18.67 7.04 -2.79
N LEU A 72 19.44 6.84 -1.71
CA LEU A 72 20.88 6.53 -1.79
C LEU A 72 21.14 5.14 -2.38
N GLU A 73 20.36 4.14 -1.99
CA GLU A 73 20.43 2.77 -2.51
C GLU A 73 20.08 2.69 -4.01
N GLY A 74 19.11 3.51 -4.46
CA GLY A 74 18.68 3.58 -5.86
C GLY A 74 19.74 4.09 -6.85
N ILE A 75 20.83 4.69 -6.38
CA ILE A 75 21.91 5.21 -7.25
C ILE A 75 22.79 4.04 -7.71
N LYS A 76 22.56 3.56 -8.94
CA LYS A 76 23.26 2.43 -9.57
C LYS A 76 24.67 2.73 -10.15
N CYS A 77 25.11 3.99 -10.13
CA CYS A 77 26.39 4.38 -10.73
C CYS A 77 27.57 3.97 -9.82
N ASN A 78 28.49 3.16 -10.34
CA ASN A 78 29.58 2.53 -9.56
C ASN A 78 30.97 3.10 -9.87
N THR A 79 31.08 4.37 -10.25
CA THR A 79 32.41 4.98 -10.43
C THR A 79 33.04 5.26 -9.07
N SER A 80 34.38 5.22 -8.99
CA SER A 80 35.11 5.41 -7.72
C SER A 80 34.72 6.70 -6.99
N ILE A 81 34.55 7.80 -7.74
CA ILE A 81 34.13 9.10 -7.19
C ILE A 81 32.69 9.07 -6.64
N VAL A 82 31.77 8.38 -7.32
CA VAL A 82 30.38 8.26 -6.86
C VAL A 82 30.31 7.35 -5.64
N ASN A 83 31.05 6.23 -5.62
CA ASN A 83 31.09 5.32 -4.48
C ASN A 83 31.66 6.00 -3.23
N SER A 84 32.79 6.70 -3.36
CA SER A 84 33.37 7.48 -2.26
C SER A 84 32.36 8.50 -1.71
N ARG A 85 31.63 9.19 -2.59
CA ARG A 85 30.59 10.14 -2.16
C ARG A 85 29.36 9.45 -1.55
N LYS A 86 28.96 8.26 -2.02
CA LYS A 86 27.89 7.45 -1.42
C LYS A 86 28.22 7.08 0.02
N GLU A 87 29.46 6.67 0.29
CA GLU A 87 29.92 6.30 1.63
C GLU A 87 29.86 7.48 2.60
N GLU A 88 30.27 8.68 2.17
CA GLU A 88 30.18 9.91 2.98
C GLU A 88 28.73 10.28 3.32
N VAL A 89 27.82 10.16 2.36
CA VAL A 89 26.38 10.41 2.57
C VAL A 89 25.78 9.33 3.49
N ALA A 90 26.13 8.05 3.28
CA ALA A 90 25.68 6.95 4.14
C ALA A 90 26.12 7.14 5.60
N GLU A 91 27.36 7.56 5.82
CA GLU A 91 27.88 7.90 7.14
C GLU A 91 27.11 9.07 7.78
N SER A 92 26.71 10.07 6.98
CA SER A 92 25.91 11.19 7.46
C SER A 92 24.49 10.77 7.87
N LEU A 93 23.86 9.87 7.10
CA LEU A 93 22.55 9.28 7.44
C LEU A 93 22.64 8.42 8.70
N ARG A 94 23.67 7.58 8.86
CA ARG A 94 23.90 6.78 10.09
C ARG A 94 24.06 7.67 11.32
N LYS A 95 24.77 8.80 11.20
CA LYS A 95 24.89 9.80 12.27
C LYS A 95 23.56 10.47 12.61
N LEU A 96 22.72 10.72 11.60
CA LEU A 96 21.39 11.31 11.79
C LEU A 96 20.48 10.34 12.53
N ASP A 97 20.46 9.08 12.11
CA ASP A 97 19.71 8.01 12.77
C ASP A 97 20.12 7.84 14.24
N ALA A 98 21.43 7.71 14.53
CA ALA A 98 21.92 7.59 15.90
C ALA A 98 21.47 8.76 16.80
N LYS A 99 21.41 9.98 16.27
CA LYS A 99 20.89 11.15 17.01
C LYS A 99 19.38 11.10 17.21
N LEU A 100 18.62 10.64 16.21
CA LEU A 100 17.17 10.43 16.33
C LEU A 100 16.88 9.41 17.44
N GLN A 101 17.57 8.27 17.42
CA GLN A 101 17.43 7.23 18.45
C GLN A 101 17.80 7.75 19.85
N SER A 102 18.83 8.60 19.98
CA SER A 102 19.20 9.19 21.27
C SER A 102 18.17 10.16 21.86
N ARG A 103 17.25 10.66 21.02
CA ARG A 103 16.22 11.64 21.39
C ARG A 103 14.83 11.05 21.46
N ALA A 104 14.61 9.88 20.87
CA ALA A 104 13.40 9.14 21.12
C ALA A 104 13.31 8.99 22.65
N PRO A 105 12.23 9.46 23.29
CA PRO A 105 12.01 9.14 24.69
C PRO A 105 12.17 7.64 24.82
N ALA A 106 12.79 7.17 25.90
CA ALA A 106 12.81 5.76 26.24
C ALA A 106 11.35 5.34 26.44
N LEU A 107 10.64 5.11 25.34
CA LEU A 107 9.39 4.40 25.36
C LEU A 107 9.75 3.07 26.02
N PRO A 108 8.96 2.61 26.99
CA PRO A 108 9.08 1.24 27.45
C PRO A 108 9.16 0.38 26.21
N LEU A 109 10.26 -0.39 26.12
CA LEU A 109 10.61 -1.22 24.98
C LEU A 109 9.32 -1.76 24.37
N PRO A 110 9.03 -1.49 23.08
CA PRO A 110 7.92 -2.16 22.42
C PRO A 110 8.08 -3.63 22.74
N LEU A 111 7.05 -4.21 23.36
CA LEU A 111 6.93 -5.66 23.48
C LEU A 111 7.30 -6.20 22.10
N GLY A 112 8.39 -6.97 22.05
CA GLY A 112 9.24 -7.10 20.86
C GLY A 112 8.47 -7.26 19.56
N SER A 113 9.02 -6.68 18.47
CA SER A 113 8.51 -6.80 17.10
C SER A 113 7.78 -8.14 16.93
N LEU A 114 6.45 -8.06 16.85
CA LEU A 114 5.60 -9.23 16.82
C LEU A 114 6.02 -10.01 15.56
N GLN A 115 6.72 -11.13 15.77
CA GLN A 115 7.13 -11.98 14.67
C GLN A 115 5.86 -12.59 14.11
N PHE A 116 5.40 -12.02 13.01
CA PHE A 116 4.41 -12.64 12.17
C PHE A 116 5.10 -13.78 11.44
N ASP A 117 4.87 -15.01 11.88
CA ASP A 117 5.34 -16.18 11.16
C ASP A 117 4.47 -16.36 9.92
N SER A 118 4.90 -15.76 8.81
CA SER A 118 4.28 -16.01 7.52
C SER A 118 4.61 -17.40 6.99
N GLY A 119 5.44 -18.22 7.66
CA GLY A 119 5.87 -19.53 7.16
C GLY A 119 4.72 -20.52 6.93
N GLU A 120 3.61 -20.40 7.69
CA GLU A 120 2.38 -21.17 7.44
C GLU A 120 1.41 -20.47 6.45
N GLN A 121 1.57 -19.17 6.17
CA GLN A 121 0.72 -18.41 5.24
C GLN A 121 1.35 -18.14 3.85
N ASP A 122 2.67 -18.30 3.72
CA ASP A 122 3.45 -18.29 2.47
C ASP A 122 3.54 -19.70 1.85
N GLN A 123 2.79 -20.67 2.38
CA GLN A 123 2.38 -21.78 1.54
C GLN A 123 1.58 -21.19 0.38
N SER A 124 2.07 -21.45 -0.83
CA SER A 124 1.41 -21.04 -2.07
C SER A 124 -0.11 -21.17 -1.93
N PRO A 125 -0.92 -20.19 -2.36
CA PRO A 125 -2.38 -20.31 -2.38
C PRO A 125 -2.88 -21.60 -3.05
N VAL A 126 -2.02 -22.30 -3.80
CA VAL A 126 -2.23 -23.62 -4.37
C VAL A 126 -2.31 -24.75 -3.32
N GLU A 127 -1.63 -24.66 -2.18
CA GLU A 127 -1.64 -25.71 -1.14
C GLU A 127 -2.81 -25.52 -0.14
N HIS A 128 -3.20 -24.26 0.14
CA HIS A 128 -4.42 -23.92 0.89
C HIS A 128 -5.66 -23.69 0.02
N MET A 129 -5.55 -23.91 -1.30
CA MET A 129 -6.70 -24.00 -2.18
C MET A 129 -7.67 -25.07 -1.69
N SER A 130 -7.27 -26.07 -0.90
CA SER A 130 -8.24 -27.00 -0.34
C SER A 130 -9.25 -26.35 0.62
N THR A 131 -8.90 -25.31 1.39
CA THR A 131 -9.82 -24.69 2.38
C THR A 131 -10.57 -23.47 1.84
N ILE A 132 -9.88 -22.60 1.07
CA ILE A 132 -10.52 -21.48 0.36
C ILE A 132 -11.31 -22.00 -0.84
N ALA A 133 -10.81 -23.02 -1.55
CA ALA A 133 -11.68 -23.77 -2.43
C ALA A 133 -12.68 -24.58 -1.62
N GLN A 134 -12.51 -25.13 -0.41
CA GLN A 134 -13.67 -25.77 0.26
C GLN A 134 -14.87 -24.83 0.45
N VAL A 135 -14.66 -23.52 0.66
CA VAL A 135 -15.78 -22.55 0.64
C VAL A 135 -16.28 -22.25 -0.80
N ALA A 136 -15.42 -22.33 -1.82
CA ALA A 136 -15.78 -22.15 -3.25
C ALA A 136 -16.09 -23.46 -4.04
N LEU A 137 -15.89 -24.65 -3.48
CA LEU A 137 -15.80 -26.00 -4.08
C LEU A 137 -16.75 -26.97 -3.37
N VAL A 138 -17.21 -26.65 -2.15
CA VAL A 138 -18.49 -27.18 -1.65
C VAL A 138 -19.66 -26.62 -2.47
N ILE A 139 -19.44 -25.52 -3.20
CA ILE A 139 -20.20 -25.16 -4.40
C ILE A 139 -19.68 -26.01 -5.57
N GLY A 140 -19.90 -27.32 -5.47
CA GLY A 140 -19.35 -28.35 -6.36
C GLY A 140 -19.79 -28.18 -7.81
N LEU A 141 -18.93 -27.56 -8.61
CA LEU A 141 -18.96 -27.59 -10.06
C LEU A 141 -18.46 -28.95 -10.55
N ARG A 142 -19.34 -29.71 -11.21
CA ARG A 142 -18.91 -30.58 -12.31
C ARG A 142 -18.19 -29.69 -13.33
N SER A 143 -16.98 -30.04 -13.69
CA SER A 143 -16.05 -29.19 -14.48
C SER A 143 -16.54 -28.78 -15.88
N ASN A 144 -17.71 -29.25 -16.34
CA ASN A 144 -18.30 -28.90 -17.64
C ASN A 144 -19.33 -27.77 -17.54
N GLU A 145 -19.51 -27.18 -16.35
CA GLU A 145 -20.62 -26.29 -16.03
C GLU A 145 -20.15 -24.91 -15.54
N ILE A 146 -18.86 -24.58 -15.77
CA ILE A 146 -18.31 -23.25 -15.53
C ILE A 146 -18.87 -22.33 -16.62
N PRO A 147 -19.64 -21.30 -16.25
CA PRO A 147 -20.23 -20.41 -17.24
C PRO A 147 -19.13 -19.62 -17.95
N ALA A 148 -19.21 -19.56 -19.29
CA ALA A 148 -18.18 -18.94 -20.12
C ALA A 148 -18.09 -17.41 -19.97
N THR A 149 -19.11 -16.80 -19.37
CA THR A 149 -19.17 -15.36 -19.09
C THR A 149 -19.55 -15.12 -17.64
N ILE A 150 -19.15 -13.96 -17.11
CA ILE A 150 -19.45 -13.57 -15.74
C ILE A 150 -20.97 -13.53 -15.51
N GLU A 151 -21.73 -12.96 -16.46
CA GLU A 151 -23.19 -12.83 -16.40
C GLU A 151 -23.87 -14.19 -16.24
N SER A 152 -23.36 -15.20 -16.95
CA SER A 152 -23.87 -16.56 -16.88
C SER A 152 -23.59 -17.20 -15.51
N ALA A 153 -22.46 -16.86 -14.87
CA ALA A 153 -22.19 -17.24 -13.49
C ALA A 153 -23.15 -16.54 -12.51
N LEU A 154 -23.46 -15.27 -12.75
CA LEU A 154 -24.31 -14.51 -11.82
C LEU A 154 -25.73 -15.03 -11.86
N ALA A 155 -26.24 -15.24 -13.06
CA ALA A 155 -27.54 -15.85 -13.28
C ALA A 155 -27.61 -17.26 -12.67
N LYS A 156 -26.57 -18.08 -12.87
CA LYS A 156 -26.52 -19.46 -12.35
C LYS A 156 -26.53 -19.53 -10.84
N PHE A 157 -25.81 -18.63 -10.16
CA PHE A 157 -25.77 -18.56 -8.71
C PHE A 157 -26.89 -17.69 -8.12
N ASN A 158 -27.81 -17.21 -8.96
CA ASN A 158 -28.90 -16.31 -8.59
C ASN A 158 -28.41 -15.05 -7.85
N LEU A 159 -27.21 -14.61 -8.23
CA LEU A 159 -26.52 -13.47 -7.67
C LEU A 159 -26.96 -12.21 -8.44
N ASN A 160 -28.15 -11.70 -8.11
CA ASN A 160 -28.63 -10.40 -8.59
C ASN A 160 -27.97 -9.25 -7.79
N TYR A 161 -26.65 -9.15 -7.84
CA TYR A 161 -25.97 -7.98 -7.29
C TYR A 161 -25.95 -6.85 -8.32
N LYS A 162 -26.11 -5.63 -7.84
CA LYS A 162 -25.89 -4.45 -8.66
C LYS A 162 -24.41 -4.33 -8.99
N THR A 163 -24.06 -4.59 -10.24
CA THR A 163 -22.77 -4.22 -10.79
C THR A 163 -22.83 -2.85 -11.42
N THR A 164 -21.69 -2.18 -11.38
CA THR A 164 -21.44 -1.02 -12.23
C THR A 164 -20.22 -1.33 -13.09
N VAL A 165 -20.37 -1.27 -14.40
CA VAL A 165 -19.25 -1.47 -15.35
C VAL A 165 -18.61 -0.12 -15.60
N PHE A 166 -17.41 0.08 -15.09
CA PHE A 166 -16.58 1.27 -15.31
C PHE A 166 -15.76 1.09 -16.59
N THR A 167 -15.45 2.19 -17.28
CA THR A 167 -14.36 2.22 -18.26
C THR A 167 -13.06 2.68 -17.59
N THR A 168 -11.91 2.21 -18.09
CA THR A 168 -10.59 2.47 -17.49
C THR A 168 -9.56 2.91 -18.52
N CYS A 169 -8.74 3.91 -18.18
CA CYS A 169 -7.55 4.29 -18.96
C CYS A 169 -6.35 3.37 -18.65
N ALA A 170 -5.28 3.49 -19.44
CA ALA A 170 -3.95 2.95 -19.12
C ALA A 170 -3.35 3.57 -17.85
N CYS A 171 -3.82 4.75 -17.44
CA CYS A 171 -3.48 5.39 -16.17
C CYS A 171 -4.22 4.84 -14.94
N HIS A 172 -5.06 3.80 -15.11
CA HIS A 172 -5.88 3.16 -14.07
C HIS A 172 -6.97 4.02 -13.43
N CYS A 173 -7.24 5.22 -13.94
CA CYS A 173 -8.43 5.99 -13.58
C CYS A 173 -9.70 5.31 -14.13
N THR A 174 -10.71 5.19 -13.28
CA THR A 174 -12.01 4.57 -13.58
C THR A 174 -13.08 5.64 -13.80
N TYR A 175 -13.99 5.40 -14.75
CA TYR A 175 -15.11 6.28 -15.07
C TYR A 175 -16.42 5.51 -15.00
N ALA A 176 -17.32 5.96 -14.11
CA ALA A 176 -18.65 5.40 -13.98
C ALA A 176 -19.50 5.70 -15.23
N PRO A 177 -20.42 4.80 -15.62
CA PRO A 177 -21.37 5.09 -16.66
C PRO A 177 -22.38 6.15 -16.21
N THR A 178 -22.84 6.95 -17.16
CA THR A 178 -24.01 7.82 -17.00
C THR A 178 -25.15 7.30 -17.87
N TYR A 179 -26.39 7.61 -17.51
CA TYR A 179 -27.57 7.14 -18.22
C TYR A 179 -28.50 8.31 -18.53
N VAL A 180 -28.98 8.36 -19.77
CA VAL A 180 -30.07 9.29 -20.13
C VAL A 180 -31.35 8.79 -19.47
N PRO A 181 -32.21 9.67 -18.90
CA PRO A 181 -33.47 9.26 -18.30
C PRO A 181 -34.30 8.36 -19.24
N GLY A 182 -34.63 7.15 -18.79
CA GLY A 182 -35.38 6.15 -19.56
C GLY A 182 -34.54 5.24 -20.49
N SER A 183 -33.23 5.47 -20.59
CA SER A 183 -32.31 4.61 -21.34
C SER A 183 -31.52 3.69 -20.41
N ASN A 184 -31.33 2.43 -20.83
CA ASN A 184 -30.43 1.48 -20.18
C ASN A 184 -29.06 1.41 -20.85
N VAL A 185 -28.81 2.23 -21.87
CA VAL A 185 -27.53 2.28 -22.58
C VAL A 185 -26.55 3.16 -21.80
N PRO A 186 -25.42 2.62 -21.32
CA PRO A 186 -24.43 3.40 -20.58
C PRO A 186 -23.69 4.35 -21.50
N ILE A 187 -23.44 5.57 -21.01
CA ILE A 187 -22.64 6.59 -21.67
C ILE A 187 -21.40 6.87 -20.84
N TYR A 188 -20.24 6.81 -21.48
CA TYR A 188 -18.95 7.10 -20.86
C TYR A 188 -18.29 8.33 -21.51
N PRO A 189 -17.35 9.00 -20.81
CA PRO A 189 -16.52 10.01 -21.42
C PRO A 189 -15.68 9.42 -22.57
N GLU A 190 -15.47 10.21 -23.63
CA GLU A 190 -14.61 9.78 -24.76
C GLU A 190 -13.13 9.72 -24.39
N PHE A 191 -12.68 10.64 -23.52
CA PHE A 191 -11.28 10.82 -23.15
C PHE A 191 -11.08 10.80 -21.64
N CYS A 192 -9.94 10.27 -21.23
CA CYS A 192 -9.46 10.34 -19.85
C CYS A 192 -9.06 11.77 -19.48
N THR A 193 -9.72 12.32 -18.47
CA THR A 193 -9.47 13.66 -17.90
C THR A 193 -8.59 13.64 -16.67
N HIS A 194 -8.08 12.47 -16.24
CA HIS A 194 -7.22 12.36 -15.08
C HIS A 194 -5.88 13.06 -15.31
N PHE A 195 -5.31 13.64 -14.24
CA PHE A 195 -4.00 14.27 -14.22
C PHE A 195 -3.06 13.43 -13.33
N PRO A 196 -2.37 12.41 -13.89
CA PRO A 196 -1.42 11.60 -13.12
C PRO A 196 -0.33 12.44 -12.46
N THR A 197 0.06 13.55 -13.09
CA THR A 197 0.89 14.60 -12.49
C THR A 197 0.19 15.95 -12.65
N PRO A 198 0.50 16.96 -11.81
CA PRO A 198 -0.14 18.28 -11.91
C PRO A 198 -0.01 18.94 -13.29
N GLU A 199 1.01 18.58 -14.06
CA GLU A 199 1.32 19.17 -15.36
C GLU A 199 0.85 18.32 -16.56
N THR A 200 0.45 17.06 -16.33
CA THR A 200 0.18 16.11 -17.42
C THR A 200 -1.24 15.57 -17.33
N VAL A 201 -2.04 15.80 -18.37
CA VAL A 201 -3.33 15.12 -18.58
C VAL A 201 -3.11 13.80 -19.30
N CYS A 202 -3.82 12.74 -18.89
CA CYS A 202 -3.72 11.44 -19.55
C CYS A 202 -4.25 11.50 -21.00
N GLY A 203 -5.46 12.02 -21.21
CA GLY A 203 -6.03 12.26 -22.54
C GLY A 203 -6.31 11.01 -23.39
N GLU A 204 -6.14 9.80 -22.85
CA GLU A 204 -6.37 8.57 -23.60
C GLU A 204 -7.84 8.39 -23.98
N LEU A 205 -8.10 7.88 -25.20
CA LEU A 205 -9.42 7.43 -25.62
C LEU A 205 -9.90 6.25 -24.76
N LEU A 206 -11.06 6.40 -24.15
CA LEU A 206 -11.70 5.39 -23.31
C LEU A 206 -12.65 4.47 -24.09
N LEU A 207 -12.99 4.84 -25.32
CA LEU A 207 -13.98 4.18 -26.16
C LEU A 207 -13.38 3.78 -27.50
N ASP A 208 -13.65 2.55 -27.94
CA ASP A 208 -13.43 2.10 -29.31
C ASP A 208 -14.69 2.32 -30.15
N VAL A 209 -14.51 2.58 -31.44
CA VAL A 209 -15.60 2.75 -32.41
C VAL A 209 -15.71 1.48 -33.24
N HIS A 210 -16.82 0.76 -33.10
CA HIS A 210 -17.14 -0.41 -33.91
C HIS A 210 -17.52 -0.03 -35.35
N ALA A 211 -17.52 -1.00 -36.27
CA ALA A 211 -17.83 -0.77 -37.69
C ALA A 211 -19.26 -0.22 -37.93
N ASN A 212 -20.18 -0.45 -36.99
CA ASN A 212 -21.54 0.11 -36.98
C ASN A 212 -21.61 1.55 -36.44
N GLY A 213 -20.48 2.14 -36.04
CA GLY A 213 -20.41 3.46 -35.40
C GLY A 213 -20.71 3.46 -33.90
N GLU A 214 -21.00 2.30 -33.31
CA GLU A 214 -21.23 2.16 -31.87
C GLU A 214 -19.93 2.38 -31.10
N ARG A 215 -20.03 3.06 -29.96
CA ARG A 215 -18.90 3.34 -29.09
C ARG A 215 -18.95 2.44 -27.87
N VAL A 216 -17.94 1.61 -27.69
CA VAL A 216 -17.85 0.67 -26.57
C VAL A 216 -16.61 0.95 -25.73
N PRO A 217 -16.63 0.73 -24.41
CA PRO A 217 -15.44 0.86 -23.58
C PRO A 217 -14.26 0.02 -24.09
N LYS A 218 -13.11 0.67 -24.29
CA LYS A 218 -11.87 0.01 -24.70
C LYS A 218 -11.36 -0.97 -23.64
N LYS A 219 -11.53 -0.63 -22.35
CA LYS A 219 -11.17 -1.48 -21.21
C LYS A 219 -12.17 -1.30 -20.09
N THR A 220 -12.80 -2.39 -19.67
CA THR A 220 -13.81 -2.38 -18.61
C THR A 220 -13.27 -2.87 -17.27
N PHE A 221 -13.81 -2.31 -16.19
CA PHE A 221 -13.64 -2.82 -14.82
C PHE A 221 -15.01 -2.96 -14.19
N VAL A 222 -15.36 -4.18 -13.75
CA VAL A 222 -16.65 -4.45 -13.11
C VAL A 222 -16.50 -4.22 -11.61
N TYR A 223 -17.30 -3.32 -11.07
CA TYR A 223 -17.37 -3.06 -9.65
C TYR A 223 -18.69 -3.59 -9.09
N HIS A 224 -18.61 -4.28 -7.96
CA HIS A 224 -19.76 -4.72 -7.21
C HIS A 224 -20.12 -3.64 -6.21
N ASP A 225 -21.38 -3.23 -6.13
CA ASP A 225 -21.81 -2.36 -5.05
C ASP A 225 -21.52 -3.03 -3.71
N LEU A 226 -20.72 -2.36 -2.86
CA LEU A 226 -20.29 -2.94 -1.58
C LEU A 226 -21.48 -3.27 -0.68
N ASN A 227 -22.53 -2.45 -0.70
CA ASN A 227 -23.70 -2.68 0.14
C ASN A 227 -24.48 -3.90 -0.35
N ASP A 228 -24.68 -4.04 -1.66
CA ASP A 228 -25.35 -5.21 -2.22
C ASP A 228 -24.53 -6.48 -2.01
N TYR A 229 -23.21 -6.38 -2.16
CA TYR A 229 -22.30 -7.49 -1.88
C TYR A 229 -22.41 -7.92 -0.41
N LEU A 230 -22.30 -6.98 0.53
CA LEU A 230 -22.41 -7.26 1.96
C LEU A 230 -23.81 -7.76 2.34
N ALA A 231 -24.87 -7.15 1.82
CA ALA A 231 -26.24 -7.60 2.07
C ALA A 231 -26.46 -9.03 1.56
N SER A 232 -25.95 -9.35 0.37
CA SER A 232 -25.99 -10.71 -0.17
C SER A 232 -25.18 -11.67 0.69
N LEU A 233 -23.98 -11.27 1.14
CA LEU A 233 -23.11 -12.08 1.98
C LEU A 233 -23.79 -12.39 3.33
N LEU A 234 -24.38 -11.38 3.96
CA LEU A 234 -25.03 -11.49 5.28
C LEU A 234 -26.42 -12.11 5.21
N SER A 235 -27.09 -12.11 4.05
CA SER A 235 -28.38 -12.83 3.88
C SER A 235 -28.24 -14.35 3.98
N ARG A 236 -27.01 -14.86 3.90
CA ARG A 236 -26.67 -16.28 4.00
C ARG A 236 -26.36 -16.65 5.45
N ARG A 237 -27.30 -17.36 6.08
CA ARG A 237 -27.19 -17.80 7.50
C ARG A 237 -25.93 -18.61 7.81
N ASP A 238 -25.45 -19.40 6.85
CA ASP A 238 -24.22 -20.18 7.01
C ASP A 238 -22.98 -19.27 7.11
N ILE A 239 -22.93 -18.21 6.31
CA ILE A 239 -21.84 -17.23 6.35
C ILE A 239 -21.95 -16.35 7.60
N GLU A 240 -23.14 -15.85 7.91
CA GLU A 240 -23.41 -15.09 9.13
C GLU A 240 -22.94 -15.87 10.37
N ALA A 241 -23.29 -17.15 10.48
CA ALA A 241 -22.85 -18.01 11.58
C ALA A 241 -21.33 -18.18 11.66
N LEU A 242 -20.63 -18.27 10.52
CA LEU A 242 -19.16 -18.35 10.48
C LEU A 242 -18.49 -17.04 10.94
N MET A 243 -19.07 -15.88 10.56
CA MET A 243 -18.57 -14.57 10.97
C MET A 243 -18.77 -14.36 12.48
N ASP A 244 -19.95 -14.75 12.98
CA ASP A 244 -20.28 -14.73 14.40
C ASP A 244 -19.36 -15.63 15.22
N GLN A 245 -19.13 -16.86 14.75
CA GLN A 245 -18.20 -17.79 15.38
C GLN A 245 -16.78 -17.22 15.49
N SER A 246 -16.33 -16.48 14.48
CA SER A 246 -15.00 -15.85 14.49
C SER A 246 -14.89 -14.78 15.60
N CYS A 247 -15.97 -14.02 15.82
CA CYS A 247 -16.06 -13.06 16.94
C CYS A 247 -16.08 -13.78 18.29
N ASP A 248 -16.82 -14.89 18.40
CA ASP A 248 -16.90 -15.68 19.64
C ASP A 248 -15.54 -16.31 20.00
N ILE A 249 -14.80 -16.81 19.00
CA ILE A 249 -13.43 -17.31 19.18
C ILE A 249 -12.52 -16.18 19.68
N LEU A 250 -12.59 -14.99 19.08
CA LEU A 250 -11.81 -13.84 19.52
C LEU A 250 -12.18 -13.44 20.95
N ALA A 251 -13.47 -13.36 21.27
CA ALA A 251 -13.95 -13.04 22.62
C ALA A 251 -13.44 -14.04 23.67
N ALA A 252 -13.46 -15.34 23.36
CA ALA A 252 -12.89 -16.37 24.22
C ALA A 252 -11.37 -16.18 24.40
N SER A 253 -10.65 -15.83 23.33
CA SER A 253 -9.19 -15.63 23.36
C SER A 253 -8.74 -14.43 24.22
N LEU A 254 -9.65 -13.48 24.50
CA LEU A 254 -9.34 -12.33 25.37
C LEU A 254 -9.06 -12.72 26.82
N LEU A 255 -9.59 -13.86 27.27
CA LEU A 255 -9.35 -14.40 28.60
C LEU A 255 -7.96 -15.02 28.73
N GLU A 256 -7.33 -15.37 27.61
CA GLU A 256 -5.99 -15.92 27.56
C GLU A 256 -4.95 -14.82 27.32
N PRO A 257 -3.70 -14.98 27.79
CA PRO A 257 -2.64 -14.03 27.45
C PRO A 257 -2.47 -13.91 25.93
N PRO A 258 -2.08 -12.73 25.41
CA PRO A 258 -1.79 -12.57 23.99
C PRO A 258 -0.78 -13.63 23.51
N PRO A 259 -1.05 -14.32 22.38
CA PRO A 259 -0.15 -15.34 21.91
C PRO A 259 1.17 -14.70 21.46
N HIS A 260 2.28 -15.40 21.65
CA HIS A 260 3.59 -14.94 21.19
C HIS A 260 3.68 -14.85 19.65
N PHE A 261 2.86 -15.64 18.95
CA PHE A 261 2.77 -15.71 17.49
C PHE A 261 1.30 -15.67 17.08
N VAL A 262 0.98 -14.84 16.09
CA VAL A 262 -0.39 -14.65 15.57
C VAL A 262 -0.59 -15.56 14.36
N LYS A 263 -1.50 -16.53 14.46
CA LYS A 263 -1.80 -17.50 13.38
C LYS A 263 -2.93 -17.05 12.47
N ASN A 264 -3.86 -16.27 13.01
CA ASN A 264 -4.99 -15.72 12.27
C ASN A 264 -5.17 -14.24 12.61
N PRO A 265 -5.82 -13.44 11.74
CA PRO A 265 -6.00 -12.02 11.98
C PRO A 265 -6.71 -11.70 13.30
N PHE A 266 -7.61 -12.56 13.77
CA PHE A 266 -8.36 -12.37 15.01
C PHE A 266 -7.48 -12.49 16.26
N GLU A 267 -6.35 -13.20 16.21
CA GLU A 267 -5.36 -13.21 17.30
C GLU A 267 -4.52 -11.93 17.39
N ALA A 268 -4.60 -11.06 16.38
CA ALA A 268 -3.78 -9.86 16.33
C ALA A 268 -4.13 -8.91 17.49
N GLN A 269 -3.09 -8.38 18.14
CA GLN A 269 -3.24 -7.48 19.28
C GLN A 269 -4.15 -6.29 18.97
N PHE A 270 -4.08 -5.74 17.76
CA PHE A 270 -4.91 -4.59 17.39
C PHE A 270 -6.41 -4.90 17.44
N LEU A 271 -6.86 -6.11 17.08
CA LEU A 271 -8.28 -6.48 17.18
C LEU A 271 -8.69 -6.75 18.62
N ARG A 272 -7.78 -7.29 19.44
CA ARG A 272 -8.02 -7.52 20.87
C ARG A 272 -8.20 -6.21 21.66
N GLU A 273 -7.59 -5.13 21.18
CA GLU A 273 -7.64 -3.81 21.79
C GLU A 273 -8.53 -2.82 21.03
N PHE A 274 -9.15 -3.25 19.92
CA PHE A 274 -9.92 -2.35 19.06
C PHE A 274 -11.18 -1.89 19.78
N GLY A 275 -11.21 -0.61 20.17
CA GLY A 275 -12.36 0.00 20.83
C GLY A 275 -13.59 0.03 19.93
N GLY A 276 -14.73 -0.35 20.50
CA GLY A 276 -16.02 -0.29 19.82
C GLY A 276 -16.60 1.12 19.81
N PRO A 277 -17.77 1.31 19.16
CA PRO A 277 -18.46 2.60 19.15
C PRO A 277 -18.92 3.07 20.54
N ILE A 278 -19.07 2.13 21.49
CA ILE A 278 -19.43 2.42 22.88
C ILE A 278 -18.14 2.50 23.72
N PRO A 279 -17.88 3.62 24.41
CA PRO A 279 -16.68 3.77 25.23
C PRO A 279 -16.52 2.66 26.27
N GLY A 280 -15.32 2.08 26.33
CA GLY A 280 -14.98 1.00 27.27
C GLY A 280 -15.45 -0.39 26.83
N LYS A 281 -16.18 -0.50 25.72
CA LYS A 281 -16.42 -1.77 25.05
C LYS A 281 -15.43 -1.94 23.91
N LEU A 282 -15.04 -3.18 23.67
CA LEU A 282 -14.32 -3.51 22.45
C LEU A 282 -15.31 -3.48 21.28
N PHE A 283 -14.81 -3.39 20.05
CA PHE A 283 -15.43 -4.06 18.90
C PHE A 283 -15.55 -5.55 19.27
N ILE A 284 -16.04 -6.53 18.52
CA ILE A 284 -16.28 -7.89 19.07
C ILE A 284 -17.34 -8.00 20.19
N ASP A 285 -17.50 -7.02 21.09
CA ASP A 285 -18.63 -6.92 22.04
C ASP A 285 -19.87 -6.48 21.26
N ARG A 286 -20.44 -7.47 20.56
CA ARG A 286 -21.43 -7.29 19.51
C ARG A 286 -22.86 -7.10 20.01
N GLY A 287 -23.17 -7.58 21.23
CA GLY A 287 -24.55 -7.59 21.72
C GLY A 287 -25.46 -8.32 20.74
N ASP A 288 -26.54 -7.64 20.32
CA ASP A 288 -27.50 -8.13 19.31
C ASP A 288 -27.19 -7.62 17.89
N GLU A 289 -26.07 -6.93 17.67
CA GLU A 289 -25.67 -6.38 16.37
C GLU A 289 -24.58 -7.23 15.70
N GLY A 290 -24.50 -7.18 14.37
CA GLY A 290 -23.40 -7.76 13.61
C GLY A 290 -22.17 -6.83 13.60
N GLN A 291 -21.02 -7.30 14.07
CA GLN A 291 -19.75 -6.57 13.95
C GLN A 291 -18.77 -7.34 13.08
N TYR A 292 -18.43 -6.76 11.92
CA TYR A 292 -17.66 -7.46 10.90
C TYR A 292 -16.34 -6.74 10.63
N ALA A 293 -15.24 -7.49 10.73
CA ALA A 293 -13.91 -7.04 10.33
C ALA A 293 -13.62 -7.51 8.90
N PHE A 294 -13.23 -6.59 8.03
CA PHE A 294 -12.82 -6.89 6.65
C PHE A 294 -11.34 -6.61 6.47
N ALA A 295 -10.66 -7.52 5.76
CA ALA A 295 -9.31 -7.30 5.29
C ALA A 295 -9.35 -6.91 3.82
N LEU A 296 -8.73 -5.79 3.46
CA LEU A 296 -8.52 -5.40 2.08
C LEU A 296 -7.15 -5.92 1.64
N HIS A 297 -7.16 -6.99 0.84
CA HIS A 297 -5.95 -7.48 0.19
C HIS A 297 -5.73 -6.68 -1.09
N VAL A 298 -4.85 -5.69 -1.03
CA VAL A 298 -4.39 -4.97 -2.22
C VAL A 298 -3.20 -5.73 -2.77
N ASP A 299 -3.45 -6.60 -3.73
CA ASP A 299 -2.38 -7.23 -4.48
C ASP A 299 -1.86 -6.19 -5.48
N PHE A 300 -0.69 -5.62 -5.20
CA PHE A 300 -0.01 -4.71 -6.12
C PHE A 300 0.55 -5.56 -7.28
N PHE A 301 -0.32 -6.04 -8.16
CA PHE A 301 0.10 -6.48 -9.48
C PHE A 301 0.83 -5.30 -10.10
N ASN A 302 2.14 -5.45 -10.34
CA ASN A 302 2.91 -4.44 -11.03
C ASN A 302 2.20 -4.16 -12.37
N PRO A 303 1.60 -2.96 -12.55
CA PRO A 303 0.77 -2.69 -13.72
C PRO A 303 1.58 -2.70 -15.02
N GLU A 304 2.91 -2.60 -14.94
CA GLU A 304 3.81 -2.73 -16.08
C GLU A 304 4.16 -4.19 -16.44
N GLY A 305 3.61 -5.17 -15.72
CA GLY A 305 4.06 -6.56 -15.75
C GLY A 305 5.42 -6.73 -15.07
N MET A 306 5.71 -7.95 -14.60
CA MET A 306 7.10 -8.31 -14.31
C MET A 306 7.83 -8.36 -15.66
N LYS A 307 8.53 -7.28 -16.03
CA LYS A 307 9.50 -7.31 -17.12
C LYS A 307 10.63 -8.25 -16.68
N LEU A 308 10.53 -9.51 -17.10
CA LEU A 308 11.61 -10.49 -17.04
C LEU A 308 12.79 -10.05 -17.92
#